data_AF-A0A381X4N1-F1
#
_entry.id   AF-A0A381X4N1-F1
#
_cell.length_a   1.000
_cell.length_b   1.000
_cell.length_c   1.000
_cell.angle_alpha   90.00
_cell.angle_beta   90.00
_cell.angle_gamma   90.00
#
_symmetry.space_group_name_H-M   'P 1'
#
loop_
_entity.id
_entity.type
_entity.pdbx_description
1 polymer ?
#
loop_
_entity_poly.entity_id
_entity_poly.type
_entity_poly.pdbx_seq_one_letter_code
_entity_poly.pdbx_strand_id
1 'polypeptide(L)'
;MQVAALAHDIDRAVEERKTRRSDFDDYDVFKAAHAQNGAKILREILDDCQVAKLIAEEACRLVTLHEVGGDPRSDLLKDADSISYFDVNMPLYYQREGWDETKRRCVWGYRRLSSRGKEMIKGITYENQTLTRLLNEAIGQTGGKEFI
;
A
#
# COMPACT_ATOMS: atom_id res chain seq x y z
N MET A 1 -8.92 -12.45 -6.27
CA MET A 1 -9.02 -11.35 -5.29
C MET A 1 -8.50 -11.77 -3.93
N GLN A 2 -9.11 -12.74 -3.24
CA GLN A 2 -8.72 -13.11 -1.86
C GLN A 2 -7.23 -13.51 -1.72
N VAL A 3 -6.71 -14.35 -2.63
CA VAL A 3 -5.28 -14.72 -2.62
C VAL A 3 -4.38 -13.48 -2.71
N ALA A 4 -4.66 -12.57 -3.64
CA ALA A 4 -3.91 -11.33 -3.79
C ALA A 4 -4.03 -10.42 -2.56
N ALA A 5 -5.22 -10.34 -1.94
CA ALA A 5 -5.42 -9.56 -0.72
C ALA A 5 -4.59 -10.09 0.46
N LEU A 6 -4.43 -11.41 0.58
CA LEU A 6 -3.56 -12.01 1.60
C LEU A 6 -2.07 -11.84 1.28
N ALA A 7 -1.72 -11.83 0.00
CA ALA A 7 -0.33 -11.89 -0.46
C ALA A 7 0.25 -10.56 -0.99
N HIS A 8 -0.50 -9.45 -0.96
CA HIS A 8 -0.07 -8.19 -1.58
C HIS A 8 1.28 -7.69 -1.04
N ASP A 9 1.53 -7.88 0.27
CA ASP A 9 2.75 -7.52 0.98
C ASP A 9 3.68 -8.73 1.27
N ILE A 10 3.53 -9.86 0.54
CA ILE A 10 4.22 -11.13 0.86
C ILE A 10 5.75 -11.04 0.81
N ASP A 11 6.31 -10.11 0.04
CA ASP A 11 7.77 -9.92 0.00
C ASP A 11 8.36 -9.56 1.38
N ARG A 12 7.57 -8.91 2.25
CA ARG A 12 7.98 -8.52 3.59
C ARG A 12 8.15 -9.70 4.53
N ALA A 13 7.55 -10.85 4.21
CA ALA A 13 7.65 -12.06 5.02
C ALA A 13 8.97 -12.83 4.80
N VAL A 14 9.74 -12.51 3.75
CA VAL A 14 10.96 -13.24 3.40
C VAL A 14 12.17 -12.31 3.49
N GLU A 15 12.79 -12.26 4.67
CA GLU A 15 13.84 -11.28 5.03
C GLU A 15 15.03 -11.24 4.05
N GLU A 16 15.44 -12.40 3.54
CA GLU A 16 16.57 -12.55 2.62
C GLU A 16 16.26 -12.01 1.22
N ARG A 17 14.97 -11.94 0.86
CA ARG A 17 14.50 -11.57 -0.48
C ARG A 17 13.72 -10.26 -0.49
N LYS A 18 13.38 -9.69 0.67
CA LYS A 18 12.53 -8.50 0.76
C LYS A 18 13.17 -7.31 0.04
N THR A 19 12.34 -6.52 -0.62
CA THR A 19 12.80 -5.27 -1.23
C THR A 19 13.05 -4.25 -0.13
N ARG A 20 14.26 -3.70 -0.04
CA ARG A 20 14.63 -2.76 1.03
C ARG A 20 14.44 -1.33 0.57
N ARG A 21 13.77 -0.51 1.39
CA ARG A 21 13.57 0.93 1.12
C ARG A 21 14.87 1.68 0.92
N SER A 22 15.95 1.28 1.61
CA SER A 22 17.28 1.90 1.55
C SER A 22 17.95 1.83 0.18
N ASP A 23 17.50 0.90 -0.67
CA ASP A 23 18.17 0.60 -1.94
C ASP A 23 17.64 1.47 -3.10
N PHE A 24 16.76 2.41 -2.80
CA PHE A 24 16.07 3.25 -3.77
C PHE A 24 16.07 4.70 -3.31
N ASP A 25 16.25 5.64 -4.22
CA ASP A 25 16.03 7.07 -3.92
C ASP A 25 14.55 7.45 -4.09
N ASP A 26 13.94 6.89 -5.14
CA ASP A 26 12.55 7.14 -5.52
C ASP A 26 11.59 6.16 -4.84
N TYR A 27 10.51 6.70 -4.26
CA TYR A 27 9.55 5.90 -3.51
C TYR A 27 8.59 5.12 -4.41
N ASP A 28 8.20 5.65 -5.56
CA ASP A 28 7.35 4.95 -6.52
C ASP A 28 8.11 3.77 -7.12
N VAL A 29 9.40 3.96 -7.43
CA VAL A 29 10.27 2.87 -7.90
C VAL A 29 10.42 1.79 -6.82
N PHE A 30 10.64 2.16 -5.56
CA PHE A 30 10.67 1.21 -4.44
C PHE A 30 9.36 0.41 -4.34
N LYS A 31 8.20 1.08 -4.38
CA LYS A 31 6.90 0.42 -4.26
C LYS A 31 6.60 -0.48 -5.47
N ALA A 32 7.00 -0.10 -6.67
CA ALA A 32 6.91 -0.94 -7.85
C ALA A 32 7.81 -2.19 -7.73
N ALA A 33 9.06 -2.04 -7.30
CA ALA A 33 9.98 -3.16 -7.10
C ALA A 33 9.46 -4.15 -6.04
N HIS A 34 8.92 -3.63 -4.94
CA HIS A 34 8.25 -4.40 -3.90
C HIS A 34 7.07 -5.22 -4.44
N ALA A 35 6.17 -4.61 -5.21
CA ALA A 35 5.02 -5.31 -5.79
C ALA A 35 5.45 -6.41 -6.80
N GLN A 36 6.47 -6.14 -7.61
CA GLN A 36 7.02 -7.13 -8.55
C GLN A 36 7.66 -8.32 -7.84
N ASN A 37 8.44 -8.06 -6.80
CA ASN A 37 9.07 -9.10 -6.00
C ASN A 37 8.03 -9.95 -5.25
N GLY A 38 7.01 -9.31 -4.68
CA GLY A 38 5.88 -9.99 -4.04
C GLY A 38 5.14 -10.92 -5.03
N ALA A 39 4.89 -10.46 -6.26
CA ALA A 39 4.26 -11.28 -7.28
C ALA A 39 5.11 -12.49 -7.69
N LYS A 40 6.45 -12.36 -7.71
CA LYS A 40 7.38 -13.46 -7.96
C LYS A 40 7.36 -14.49 -6.84
N ILE A 41 7.45 -14.06 -5.59
CA ILE A 41 7.36 -14.95 -4.42
C ILE A 41 6.01 -15.68 -4.39
N LEU A 42 4.92 -14.96 -4.66
CA LEU A 42 3.59 -15.55 -4.73
C LEU A 42 3.51 -16.60 -5.85
N ARG A 43 4.09 -16.35 -7.03
CA ARG A 43 4.11 -17.30 -8.14
C ARG A 43 4.72 -18.64 -7.71
N GLU A 44 5.89 -18.59 -7.09
CA GLU A 44 6.60 -19.78 -6.62
C GLU A 44 5.73 -20.61 -5.67
N ILE A 45 5.10 -19.96 -4.68
CA ILE A 45 4.20 -20.63 -3.72
C ILE A 45 2.97 -21.25 -4.41
N LEU A 46 2.35 -20.53 -5.35
CA LEU A 46 1.14 -21.02 -6.03
C LEU A 46 1.44 -22.18 -6.97
N ASP A 47 2.60 -22.17 -7.63
CA ASP A 47 3.05 -23.26 -8.49
C ASP A 47 3.37 -24.51 -7.64
N ASP A 48 4.03 -24.36 -6.49
CA ASP A 48 4.28 -25.44 -5.52
C ASP A 48 2.98 -26.04 -4.97
N CYS A 49 1.97 -25.19 -4.73
CA CYS A 49 0.63 -25.63 -4.33
C CYS A 49 -0.23 -26.15 -5.49
N GLN A 50 0.29 -26.20 -6.72
CA GLN A 50 -0.42 -26.65 -7.92
C GLN A 50 -1.75 -25.92 -8.17
N VAL A 51 -1.79 -24.62 -7.84
CA VAL A 51 -3.00 -23.79 -8.03
C VAL A 51 -3.29 -23.63 -9.52
N ALA A 52 -4.58 -23.64 -9.88
CA ALA A 52 -5.01 -23.47 -11.27
C ALA A 52 -4.41 -22.22 -11.91
N LYS A 53 -3.81 -22.38 -13.10
CA LYS A 53 -3.03 -21.34 -13.81
C LYS A 53 -3.74 -19.98 -13.87
N LEU A 54 -5.02 -19.95 -14.23
CA LEU A 54 -5.80 -18.70 -14.33
C LEU A 54 -5.94 -17.99 -12.98
N ILE A 55 -6.07 -18.73 -11.88
CA ILE A 55 -6.14 -18.16 -10.53
C ILE A 55 -4.78 -17.59 -10.15
N ALA A 56 -3.69 -18.32 -10.42
CA ALA A 56 -2.34 -17.87 -10.12
C ALA A 56 -1.94 -16.63 -10.92
N GLU A 57 -2.23 -16.60 -12.22
CA GLU A 57 -2.00 -15.44 -13.09
C GLU A 57 -2.74 -14.20 -12.59
N GLU A 58 -4.03 -14.33 -12.27
CA GLU A 58 -4.80 -13.19 -11.78
C GLU A 58 -4.33 -12.73 -10.39
N ALA A 59 -3.95 -13.65 -9.51
CA ALA A 59 -3.43 -13.30 -8.19
C ALA A 59 -2.11 -12.53 -8.29
N CYS A 60 -1.14 -13.03 -9.08
CA CYS A 60 0.12 -12.34 -9.33
C CYS A 60 -0.10 -10.98 -9.98
N ARG A 61 -0.99 -10.87 -10.98
CA ARG A 61 -1.31 -9.59 -11.65
C ARG A 61 -1.84 -8.56 -10.65
N LEU A 62 -2.76 -8.96 -9.78
CA LEU A 62 -3.32 -8.08 -8.75
C LEU A 62 -2.25 -7.64 -7.74
N VAL A 63 -1.35 -8.53 -7.32
CA VAL A 63 -0.21 -8.16 -6.45
C VAL A 63 0.71 -7.19 -7.16
N THR A 64 1.02 -7.37 -8.45
CA THR A 64 1.85 -6.42 -9.20
C THR A 64 1.24 -5.01 -9.25
N LEU A 65 -0.09 -4.91 -9.30
CA LEU A 65 -0.81 -3.65 -9.48
C LEU A 65 -1.32 -3.03 -8.18
N HIS A 66 -1.20 -3.70 -7.02
CA HIS A 66 -1.86 -3.24 -5.79
C HIS A 66 -1.38 -1.87 -5.29
N GLU A 67 -0.21 -1.42 -5.73
CA GLU A 67 0.31 -0.10 -5.36
C GLU A 67 -0.28 1.04 -6.17
N VAL A 68 -0.53 0.80 -7.46
CA VAL A 68 -0.89 1.83 -8.46
C VAL A 68 -2.35 1.73 -8.93
N GLY A 69 -2.91 0.53 -8.93
CA GLY A 69 -4.23 0.24 -9.48
C GLY A 69 -4.20 0.20 -11.02
N GLY A 70 -5.28 0.66 -11.64
CA GLY A 70 -5.40 0.78 -13.10
C GLY A 70 -6.54 -0.03 -13.74
N ASP A 71 -7.23 -0.86 -12.96
CA ASP A 71 -8.49 -1.48 -13.33
C ASP A 71 -9.39 -1.64 -12.09
N PRO A 72 -10.70 -1.88 -12.24
CA PRO A 72 -11.62 -1.91 -11.10
C PRO A 72 -11.23 -2.88 -9.98
N ARG A 73 -10.54 -4.00 -10.30
CA ARG A 73 -10.13 -4.99 -9.29
C ARG A 73 -8.84 -4.55 -8.58
N SER A 74 -7.84 -4.10 -9.33
CA SER A 74 -6.59 -3.60 -8.73
C SER A 74 -6.82 -2.30 -7.95
N ASP A 75 -7.71 -1.43 -8.40
CA ASP A 75 -8.11 -0.22 -7.68
C ASP A 75 -8.81 -0.55 -6.36
N LEU A 76 -9.68 -1.57 -6.34
CA LEU A 76 -10.33 -2.03 -5.11
C LEU A 76 -9.30 -2.54 -4.10
N LEU A 77 -8.32 -3.32 -4.55
CA LEU A 77 -7.25 -3.84 -3.68
C LEU A 77 -6.37 -2.71 -3.14
N LYS A 78 -5.96 -1.77 -4.00
CA LYS A 78 -5.17 -0.58 -3.64
C LYS A 78 -5.87 0.29 -2.60
N ASP A 79 -7.18 0.53 -2.78
CA ASP A 79 -7.97 1.31 -1.85
C ASP A 79 -8.10 0.58 -0.50
N ALA A 80 -8.38 -0.73 -0.53
CA ALA A 80 -8.48 -1.54 0.69
C ALA A 80 -7.16 -1.55 1.49
N ASP A 81 -6.02 -1.73 0.81
CA ASP A 81 -4.68 -1.64 1.42
C ASP A 81 -4.44 -0.26 2.04
N SER A 82 -4.66 0.81 1.26
CA SER A 82 -4.51 2.18 1.75
C SER A 82 -5.38 2.47 2.97
N ILE A 83 -6.66 2.10 2.92
CA ILE A 83 -7.60 2.33 4.02
C ILE A 83 -7.16 1.57 5.27
N SER A 84 -6.78 0.30 5.13
CA SER A 84 -6.23 -0.52 6.23
C SER A 84 -4.98 0.12 6.85
N TYR A 85 -4.11 0.71 6.02
CA TYR A 85 -2.96 1.44 6.53
C TYR A 85 -3.37 2.59 7.45
N PHE A 86 -4.28 3.46 7.01
CA PHE A 86 -4.73 4.58 7.85
C PHE A 86 -5.50 4.08 9.07
N ASP A 87 -6.51 3.25 8.89
CA ASP A 87 -7.42 2.82 9.96
C ASP A 87 -6.71 2.01 11.06
N VAL A 88 -5.75 1.15 10.68
CA VAL A 88 -5.18 0.17 11.61
C VAL A 88 -3.67 0.33 11.79
N ASN A 89 -2.89 0.50 10.71
CA ASN A 89 -1.44 0.32 10.78
C ASN A 89 -0.64 1.60 11.03
N MET A 90 -1.21 2.78 10.77
CA MET A 90 -0.52 4.06 10.89
C MET A 90 0.07 4.31 12.29
N PRO A 91 -0.62 3.98 13.42
CA PRO A 91 -0.03 4.14 14.74
C PRO A 91 1.25 3.32 14.96
N LEU A 92 1.26 2.06 14.53
CA LEU A 92 2.44 1.19 14.65
C LEU A 92 3.57 1.64 13.71
N TYR A 93 3.23 2.08 12.50
CA TYR A 93 4.20 2.65 11.57
C TYR A 93 4.87 3.89 12.17
N TYR A 94 4.09 4.78 12.78
CA TYR A 94 4.60 5.98 13.45
C TYR A 94 5.54 5.66 14.60
N GLN A 95 5.24 4.65 15.41
CA GLN A 95 6.13 4.22 16.50
C GLN A 95 7.50 3.74 15.98
N ARG A 96 7.52 3.12 14.80
CA ARG A 96 8.75 2.58 14.20
C ARG A 96 9.56 3.62 13.45
N GLU A 97 8.90 4.44 12.64
CA GLU A 97 9.57 5.32 11.66
C GLU A 97 9.59 6.81 12.09
N GLY A 98 8.71 7.20 13.01
CA GLY A 98 8.57 8.59 13.44
C GLY A 98 7.78 9.49 12.47
N TRP A 99 7.80 10.79 12.77
CA TRP A 99 6.90 11.78 12.17
C TRP A 99 7.10 11.97 10.66
N ASP A 100 8.32 12.29 10.22
CA ASP A 100 8.56 12.70 8.83
C ASP A 100 8.25 11.59 7.84
N GLU A 101 8.69 10.37 8.15
CA GLU A 101 8.46 9.21 7.29
C GLU A 101 6.99 8.78 7.29
N THR A 102 6.31 8.85 8.44
CA THR A 102 4.86 8.59 8.51
C THR A 102 4.09 9.60 7.69
N LYS A 103 4.39 10.90 7.82
CA LYS A 103 3.74 11.96 7.05
C LYS A 103 3.96 11.77 5.56
N ARG A 104 5.18 11.44 5.14
CA ARG A 104 5.51 11.13 3.74
C ARG A 104 4.69 9.95 3.21
N ARG A 105 4.60 8.85 3.96
CA ARG A 105 3.76 7.68 3.63
C ARG A 105 2.29 8.05 3.54
N CYS A 106 1.76 8.83 4.49
CA CYS A 106 0.38 9.29 4.49
C CYS A 106 0.05 10.15 3.26
N VAL A 107 0.91 11.11 2.91
CA VAL A 107 0.75 11.94 1.71
C VAL A 107 0.72 11.07 0.46
N TRP A 108 1.65 10.13 0.35
CA TRP A 108 1.73 9.21 -0.79
C TRP A 108 0.48 8.32 -0.90
N GLY A 109 0.09 7.68 0.20
CA GLY A 109 -1.06 6.79 0.27
C GLY A 109 -2.38 7.51 0.00
N TYR A 110 -2.54 8.73 0.51
CA TYR A 110 -3.77 9.50 0.30
C TYR A 110 -3.92 9.97 -1.15
N ARG A 111 -2.82 10.36 -1.83
CA ARG A 111 -2.89 10.83 -3.23
C ARG A 111 -3.48 9.79 -4.18
N ARG A 112 -3.12 8.52 -3.99
CA ARG A 112 -3.50 7.41 -4.87
C ARG A 112 -4.90 6.84 -4.62
N LEU A 113 -5.55 7.20 -3.51
CA LEU A 113 -6.90 6.74 -3.18
C LEU A 113 -7.94 7.24 -4.18
N SER A 114 -8.99 6.44 -4.41
CA SER A 114 -10.20 6.93 -5.06
C SER A 114 -10.86 8.06 -4.29
N SER A 115 -11.76 8.81 -4.92
CA SER A 115 -12.54 9.87 -4.26
C SER A 115 -13.29 9.33 -3.04
N ARG A 116 -13.86 8.12 -3.15
CA ARG A 116 -14.55 7.47 -2.03
C ARG A 116 -13.58 7.12 -0.90
N GLY A 117 -12.41 6.58 -1.22
CA GLY A 117 -11.38 6.28 -0.23
C GLY A 117 -10.92 7.54 0.51
N LYS A 118 -10.68 8.65 -0.21
CA LYS A 118 -10.31 9.94 0.40
C LYS A 118 -11.35 10.43 1.40
N GLU A 119 -12.64 10.33 1.08
CA GLU A 119 -13.71 10.70 2.02
C GLU A 119 -13.73 9.81 3.28
N MET A 120 -13.44 8.52 3.15
CA MET A 120 -13.32 7.64 4.32
C MET A 120 -12.18 8.08 5.24
N ILE A 121 -11.00 8.38 4.67
CA ILE A 121 -9.82 8.76 5.47
C ILE A 121 -10.03 10.09 6.21
N LYS A 122 -10.76 11.05 5.61
CA LYS A 122 -11.10 12.32 6.29
C LYS A 122 -11.89 12.12 7.59
N GLY A 123 -12.62 11.01 7.71
CA GLY A 123 -13.37 10.66 8.92
C GLY A 123 -12.56 9.98 10.01
N ILE A 124 -11.31 9.58 9.74
CA ILE A 124 -10.48 8.84 10.70
C ILE A 124 -9.92 9.80 11.74
N THR A 125 -10.00 9.39 13.01
CA THR A 125 -9.35 10.04 14.13
C THR A 125 -8.70 8.99 15.01
N TYR A 126 -7.59 9.35 15.66
CA TYR A 126 -6.87 8.48 16.58
C TYR A 126 -7.00 9.02 18.00
N GLU A 127 -6.94 8.12 18.99
CA GLU A 127 -6.81 8.49 20.40
C GLU A 127 -5.59 9.39 20.64
N ASN A 128 -4.50 9.12 19.93
CA ASN A 128 -3.32 9.98 19.93
C ASN A 128 -3.52 11.21 19.03
N GLN A 129 -3.69 12.37 19.64
CA GLN A 129 -3.89 13.64 18.93
C GLN A 129 -2.74 14.01 17.97
N THR A 130 -1.51 13.56 18.26
CA THR A 130 -0.36 13.75 17.36
C THR A 130 -0.57 13.03 16.03
N LEU A 131 -1.13 11.82 16.05
CA LEU A 131 -1.44 11.06 14.82
C LEU A 131 -2.58 11.73 14.04
N THR A 132 -3.61 12.20 14.74
CA THR A 132 -4.73 12.94 14.12
C THR A 132 -4.22 14.22 13.44
N ARG A 133 -3.33 14.96 14.10
CA ARG A 133 -2.67 16.13 13.51
C ARG A 133 -1.84 15.76 12.29
N LEU A 134 -1.02 14.72 12.39
CA LEU A 134 -0.18 14.25 11.27
C LEU A 134 -1.04 13.92 10.05
N LEU A 135 -2.13 13.16 10.25
CA LEU A 135 -3.05 12.80 9.17
C LEU A 135 -3.66 14.05 8.51
N ASN A 136 -4.14 15.00 9.31
CA ASN A 136 -4.71 16.25 8.80
C ASN A 136 -3.69 17.07 8.01
N GLU A 137 -2.45 17.16 8.47
CA GLU A 137 -1.37 17.84 7.75
C GLU A 137 -1.05 17.13 6.42
N ALA A 138 -1.05 15.80 6.41
CA ALA A 138 -0.84 15.02 5.19
C ALA A 138 -1.96 15.25 4.17
N ILE A 139 -3.23 15.23 4.60
CA ILE A 139 -4.39 15.50 3.75
C ILE A 139 -4.31 16.93 3.18
N GLY A 140 -4.05 17.94 4.02
CA GLY A 140 -3.93 19.33 3.60
C GLY A 140 -2.85 19.56 2.52
N GLN A 141 -1.72 18.85 2.63
CA GLN A 141 -0.64 18.91 1.64
C GLN A 141 -1.02 18.33 0.27
N THR A 142 -2.04 17.47 0.21
CA THR A 142 -2.54 16.92 -1.06
C THR A 142 -3.61 17.80 -1.72
N GLY A 143 -4.35 18.59 -0.94
CA GLY A 143 -5.37 19.52 -1.43
C GLY A 143 -4.80 20.81 -2.04
N GLY A 144 -3.55 21.17 -1.76
CA GLY A 144 -2.90 22.37 -2.31
C GLY A 144 -2.36 22.26 -3.75
N LYS A 145 -2.68 21.17 -4.47
CA LYS A 145 -2.39 21.00 -5.91
C LYS A 145 -3.65 20.63 -6.67
N GLU A 146 -4.68 21.47 -6.61
CA GLU A 146 -5.55 21.60 -7.77
C GLU A 146 -4.74 22.35 -8.83
N PHE A 147 -4.29 21.61 -9.85
CA PHE A 147 -3.67 22.23 -11.01
C PHE A 147 -4.69 23.15 -11.66
N ILE A 148 -4.31 24.43 -11.76
CA ILE A 148 -4.92 25.46 -12.62
C ILE A 148 -4.81 24.99 -14.08
#